data_AF-A0AA35RNN0-F1
#
_entry.id   AF-A0AA35RNN0-F1
#
_cell.length_a   1.000
_cell.length_b   1.000
_cell.length_c   1.000
_cell.angle_alpha   90.00
_cell.angle_beta   90.00
_cell.angle_gamma   90.00
#
_symmetry.space_group_name_H-M   'P 1'
#
loop_
_entity.id
_entity.type
_entity.pdbx_description
1 polymer ?
#
loop_
_entity_poly.entity_id
_entity_poly.type
_entity_poly.pdbx_seq_one_letter_code
_entity_poly.pdbx_strand_id
1 'polypeptide(L)'
;MMASHFGHVEVVDKLLQHGATVDLQSELTGYTALMFACKGGHLDTVIGLMEHGADAKIRNVEGITASDVASANEFWDLCAVIELMEPQATADITESRR
;
A
#
# COMPACT_ATOMS: atom_id res chain seq x y z
N MET A 1 9.72 -6.06 0.93
CA MET A 1 8.86 -7.08 0.26
C MET A 1 8.74 -8.36 1.08
N MET A 2 9.80 -9.14 1.27
CA MET A 2 9.69 -10.43 1.98
C MET A 2 9.23 -10.27 3.43
N ALA A 3 9.82 -9.31 4.17
CA ALA A 3 9.35 -8.92 5.51
C ALA A 3 7.88 -8.48 5.51
N SER A 4 7.45 -7.75 4.48
CA SER A 4 6.06 -7.29 4.32
C SER A 4 5.09 -8.44 4.10
N HIS A 5 5.49 -9.44 3.31
CA HIS A 5 4.67 -10.61 3.00
C HIS A 5 4.38 -11.49 4.23
N PHE A 6 5.28 -11.48 5.23
CA PHE A 6 5.13 -12.24 6.48
C PHE A 6 4.73 -11.35 7.67
N GLY A 7 4.42 -10.08 7.44
CA GLY A 7 3.92 -9.18 8.49
C GLY A 7 4.96 -8.74 9.52
N HIS A 8 6.24 -8.77 9.18
CA HIS A 8 7.33 -8.39 10.09
C HIS A 8 7.50 -6.87 10.12
N VAL A 9 6.55 -6.16 10.74
CA VAL A 9 6.50 -4.69 10.77
C VAL A 9 7.79 -4.06 11.29
N GLU A 10 8.36 -4.55 12.39
CA GLU A 10 9.62 -4.02 12.94
C GLU A 10 10.80 -4.14 11.96
N VAL A 11 10.84 -5.22 11.18
CA VAL A 11 11.87 -5.42 10.15
C VAL A 11 11.63 -4.49 8.97
N VAL A 12 10.37 -4.30 8.57
CA VAL A 12 9.99 -3.35 7.51
C VAL A 12 10.40 -1.93 7.90
N ASP A 13 10.04 -1.48 9.10
CA ASP A 13 10.42 -0.15 9.60
C ASP A 13 11.93 0.04 9.63
N LYS A 14 12.67 -0.97 10.11
CA LYS A 14 14.12 -0.89 10.17
C LYS A 14 14.73 -0.79 8.77
N LEU A 15 14.21 -1.52 7.79
CA LEU A 15 14.68 -1.45 6.41
C LEU A 15 14.41 -0.08 5.79
N LEU A 16 13.22 0.49 6.01
CA LEU A 16 12.83 1.82 5.50
C LEU A 16 13.70 2.93 6.13
N GLN A 17 13.95 2.87 7.44
CA GLN A 17 14.87 3.78 8.13
C GLN A 17 16.31 3.72 7.58
N HIS A 18 16.72 2.58 7.04
CA HIS A 18 18.04 2.39 6.42
C HIS A 18 18.05 2.67 4.91
N GLY A 19 17.01 3.32 4.38
CA GLY A 19 16.97 3.80 2.99
C GLY A 19 16.47 2.78 1.98
N ALA A 20 15.75 1.74 2.42
CA ALA A 20 15.03 0.88 1.48
C ALA A 20 13.96 1.69 0.74
N THR A 21 13.85 1.49 -0.58
CA THR A 21 12.83 2.14 -1.40
C THR A 21 11.46 1.52 -1.11
N VAL A 22 10.54 2.33 -0.56
CA VAL A 22 9.20 1.88 -0.13
C VAL A 22 8.35 1.33 -1.28
N ASP A 23 8.40 2.02 -2.43
CA ASP A 23 7.58 1.74 -3.62
C ASP A 23 8.30 0.92 -4.70
N LEU A 24 9.40 0.25 -4.34
CA LEU A 24 10.08 -0.63 -5.28
C LEU A 24 9.09 -1.67 -5.81
N GLN A 25 9.06 -1.86 -7.13
CA GLN A 25 8.25 -2.88 -7.78
C GLN A 25 9.10 -4.12 -8.06
N SER A 26 8.56 -5.32 -7.83
CA SER A 26 9.28 -6.55 -8.15
C SER A 26 9.42 -6.66 -9.68
N GLU A 27 10.59 -7.09 -10.16
CA GLU A 27 10.87 -7.20 -11.61
C GLU A 27 9.89 -8.10 -12.36
N LEU A 28 9.44 -9.21 -11.75
CA LEU A 28 8.62 -10.19 -12.45
C LEU A 28 7.13 -9.82 -12.49
N THR A 29 6.59 -9.32 -11.37
CA THR A 29 5.14 -9.16 -11.20
C THR A 29 4.71 -7.71 -11.00
N GLY A 30 5.65 -6.79 -10.80
CA GLY A 30 5.35 -5.40 -10.46
C GLY A 30 4.79 -5.19 -9.05
N TYR A 31 4.75 -6.23 -8.20
CA TYR A 31 4.23 -6.09 -6.83
C TYR A 31 5.13 -5.18 -5.97
N THR A 32 4.51 -4.30 -5.19
CA THR A 32 5.17 -3.48 -4.17
C THR A 32 5.15 -4.17 -2.81
N ALA A 33 5.92 -3.63 -1.85
CA ALA A 33 5.86 -4.08 -0.45
C ALA A 33 4.45 -4.00 0.14
N LEU A 34 3.69 -2.96 -0.20
CA LEU A 34 2.32 -2.75 0.27
C LEU A 34 1.36 -3.82 -0.26
N MET A 35 1.45 -4.19 -1.54
CA MET A 35 0.66 -5.28 -2.11
C MET A 35 0.95 -6.62 -1.43
N PHE A 36 2.21 -6.91 -1.08
CA PHE A 36 2.55 -8.12 -0.34
C PHE A 36 1.99 -8.13 1.08
N ALA A 37 1.96 -6.99 1.78
CA ALA A 37 1.34 -6.86 3.08
C ALA A 37 -0.18 -7.05 3.01
N CYS A 38 -0.83 -6.49 1.98
CA CYS A 38 -2.25 -6.70 1.70
C CYS A 38 -2.57 -8.16 1.41
N LYS A 39 -1.75 -8.83 0.59
CA LYS A 39 -1.90 -10.26 0.29
C LYS A 39 -1.80 -11.14 1.55
N GLY A 40 -1.00 -10.73 2.54
CA GLY A 40 -0.85 -11.44 3.81
C GLY A 40 -1.84 -11.03 4.90
N GLY A 41 -2.69 -10.02 4.67
CA GLY A 41 -3.64 -9.53 5.68
C GLY A 41 -2.98 -8.76 6.83
N HIS A 42 -1.78 -8.21 6.64
CA HIS A 42 -0.97 -7.66 7.73
C HIS A 42 -1.22 -6.17 7.95
N LEU A 43 -2.26 -5.84 8.73
CA LEU A 43 -2.70 -4.46 9.00
C LEU A 43 -1.59 -3.55 9.51
N ASP A 44 -0.84 -3.96 10.55
CA ASP A 44 0.22 -3.12 11.12
C ASP A 44 1.33 -2.84 10.10
N THR A 45 1.61 -3.81 9.23
CA THR A 45 2.60 -3.64 8.16
C THR A 45 2.09 -2.72 7.05
N VAL A 46 0.80 -2.78 6.71
CA VAL A 46 0.16 -1.85 5.78
C VAL A 46 0.25 -0.42 6.30
N ILE A 47 -0.13 -0.20 7.56
CA ILE A 47 -0.05 1.12 8.22
C ILE A 47 1.40 1.61 8.21
N GLY A 48 2.36 0.80 8.70
CA GLY A 48 3.77 1.20 8.74
C GLY A 48 4.35 1.56 7.37
N LEU A 49 3.98 0.81 6.32
CA LEU A 49 4.39 1.14 4.95
C LEU A 49 3.78 2.48 4.47
N MET A 50 2.49 2.72 4.74
CA MET A 50 1.82 3.97 4.34
C MET A 50 2.31 5.19 5.15
N GLU A 51 2.64 5.02 6.43
CA GLU A 51 3.28 6.06 7.24
C GLU A 51 4.67 6.46 6.70
N HIS A 52 5.37 5.51 6.07
CA HIS A 52 6.62 5.77 5.34
C HIS A 52 6.39 6.24 3.89
N GLY A 53 5.15 6.56 3.52
CA GLY A 53 4.81 7.16 2.23
C GLY A 53 4.61 6.19 1.08
N ALA A 54 4.28 4.92 1.35
CA ALA A 54 3.94 3.97 0.28
C ALA A 54 2.73 4.45 -0.56
N ASP A 55 2.87 4.44 -1.88
CA ASP A 55 1.79 4.81 -2.79
C ASP A 55 0.88 3.60 -3.11
N ALA A 56 -0.32 3.61 -2.55
CA ALA A 56 -1.34 2.59 -2.77
C ALA A 56 -1.91 2.55 -4.20
N LYS A 57 -1.69 3.61 -4.99
CA LYS A 57 -2.19 3.75 -6.37
C LYS A 57 -1.28 3.09 -7.40
N ILE A 58 -0.09 2.63 -7.00
CA ILE A 58 0.80 1.88 -7.89
C ILE A 58 0.09 0.63 -8.38
N ARG A 59 0.23 0.35 -9.68
CA ARG A 59 -0.32 -0.83 -10.34
C ARG A 59 0.79 -1.80 -10.68
N ASN A 60 0.54 -3.07 -10.41
CA ASN A 60 1.43 -4.16 -10.81
C ASN A 60 1.32 -4.42 -12.33
N VAL A 61 2.00 -5.44 -12.85
CA VAL A 61 1.97 -5.76 -14.30
C VAL A 61 0.59 -6.18 -14.81
N GLU A 62 -0.29 -6.61 -13.92
CA GLU A 62 -1.68 -7.02 -14.21
C GLU A 62 -2.66 -5.84 -14.04
N GLY A 63 -2.18 -4.65 -13.69
CA GLY A 63 -3.02 -3.49 -13.43
C GLY A 63 -3.67 -3.43 -12.04
N ILE A 64 -3.30 -4.35 -11.15
CA ILE A 64 -3.87 -4.54 -9.80
C ILE A 64 -3.18 -3.58 -8.80
N THR A 65 -3.96 -2.92 -7.95
CA THR A 65 -3.51 -2.04 -6.85
C THR A 65 -3.45 -2.75 -5.50
N ALA A 66 -2.93 -2.10 -4.46
CA ALA A 66 -2.92 -2.66 -3.11
C ALA A 66 -4.35 -2.94 -2.57
N SER A 67 -5.30 -2.03 -2.83
CA SER A 67 -6.71 -2.20 -2.44
C SER A 67 -7.40 -3.35 -3.18
N ASP A 68 -7.08 -3.54 -4.46
CA ASP A 68 -7.59 -4.69 -5.24
C ASP A 68 -7.11 -6.03 -4.64
N VAL A 69 -5.84 -6.10 -4.22
CA VAL A 69 -5.28 -7.29 -3.55
C VAL A 69 -5.98 -7.55 -2.22
N ALA A 70 -6.17 -6.53 -1.38
CA ALA A 70 -6.88 -6.67 -0.11
C ALA A 70 -8.32 -7.15 -0.32
N SER A 71 -9.03 -6.57 -1.28
CA SER A 71 -10.41 -6.93 -1.64
C SER A 71 -10.52 -8.38 -2.12
N ALA A 72 -9.59 -8.83 -2.97
CA ALA A 72 -9.57 -10.19 -3.50
C ALA A 72 -9.29 -11.27 -2.42
N ASN A 73 -8.71 -10.89 -1.28
CA ASN A 73 -8.45 -11.76 -0.14
C ASN A 73 -9.42 -11.52 1.03
N GLU A 74 -10.50 -10.77 0.81
CA GLU A 74 -11.55 -10.49 1.81
C GLU A 74 -11.04 -9.72 3.05
N PHE A 75 -9.93 -8.99 2.91
CA PHE A 75 -9.38 -8.15 3.99
C PHE A 75 -9.99 -6.75 3.96
N TRP A 76 -11.29 -6.66 4.23
CA TRP A 76 -12.05 -5.39 4.16
C TRP A 76 -11.49 -4.28 5.04
N ASP A 77 -10.94 -4.62 6.22
CA ASP A 77 -10.31 -3.65 7.11
C ASP A 77 -9.10 -2.97 6.43
N LEU A 78 -8.34 -3.71 5.62
CA LEU A 78 -7.22 -3.15 4.87
C LEU A 78 -7.71 -2.22 3.75
N CYS A 79 -8.79 -2.57 3.05
CA CYS A 79 -9.37 -1.70 2.04
C CYS A 79 -9.79 -0.35 2.65
N ALA A 80 -10.46 -0.40 3.81
CA ALA A 80 -10.88 0.79 4.54
C ALA A 80 -9.70 1.64 5.00
N VAL A 81 -8.63 1.01 5.51
CA VAL A 81 -7.43 1.71 5.97
C VAL A 81 -6.69 2.36 4.80
N ILE A 82 -6.53 1.65 3.68
CA ILE A 82 -5.89 2.19 2.48
C ILE A 82 -6.68 3.41 1.98
N GLU A 83 -8.00 3.30 1.87
CA GLU A 83 -8.86 4.41 1.43
C GLU A 83 -8.83 5.61 2.39
N LEU A 84 -8.78 5.37 3.71
CA LEU A 84 -8.72 6.41 4.72
C LEU A 84 -7.36 7.13 4.75
N MET A 85 -6.27 6.39 4.55
CA MET A 85 -4.90 6.91 4.60
C MET A 85 -4.42 7.50 3.28
N GLU A 86 -5.07 7.19 2.16
CA GLU A 86 -4.85 7.94 0.93
C GLU A 86 -5.22 9.42 1.17
N PRO A 87 -4.30 10.38 0.96
CA PRO A 87 -4.67 11.78 1.03
C PRO A 87 -5.75 12.01 -0.02
N GLN A 88 -6.95 12.35 0.45
CA GLN A 88 -8.04 12.83 -0.38
C GLN A 88 -7.45 13.92 -1.26
N ALA A 89 -7.26 13.63 -2.55
CA ALA A 89 -6.94 14.65 -3.52
C ALA A 89 -8.05 15.68 -3.35
N THR A 90 -7.64 16.85 -2.86
CA THR A 90 -8.47 17.98 -2.48
C THR A 90 -9.81 17.95 -3.17
N ALA A 91 -10.88 17.89 -2.38
CA ALA A 91 -12.23 18.22 -2.81
C ALA A 91 -12.11 19.36 -3.83
N ASP A 92 -12.54 19.06 -5.06
CA ASP A 92 -12.65 19.99 -6.16
C ASP A 92 -13.67 21.06 -5.73
N ILE A 93 -13.20 22.06 -4.97
CA ILE A 93 -13.85 23.35 -4.79
C ILE A 93 -13.69 24.12 -6.11
N THR A 94 -14.28 23.57 -7.15
CA THR A 94 -14.64 24.30 -8.35
C THR A 94 -16.09 23.96 -8.72
N GLU A 95 -16.99 24.06 -7.74
CA GLU A 95 -18.26 24.76 -8.00
C GLU A 95 -17.91 26.20 -8.43
N SER A 96 -17.53 26.37 -9.70
CA SER A 96 -17.71 27.63 -10.40
C SER A 96 -18.64 27.33 -11.56
N ARG A 97 -19.93 27.30 -11.21
CA ARG A 97 -21.03 27.46 -12.15
C ARG A 97 -20.68 28.56 -13.15
N ARG A 98 -20.51 28.19 -14.41
CA ARG A 98 -20.86 29.03 -15.55
C ARG A 98 -22.03 28.40 -16.27
#